data_AF-A0AAN7T8Q1-F1
#
_entry.id   AF-A0AAN7T8Q1-F1
#
_cell.length_a   1.000
_cell.length_b   1.000
_cell.length_c   1.000
_cell.angle_alpha   90.00
_cell.angle_beta   90.00
_cell.angle_gamma   90.00
#
_symmetry.space_group_name_H-M   'P 1'
#
loop_
_entity.id
_entity.type
_entity.pdbx_description
1 polymer ?
#
loop_
_entity_poly.entity_id
_entity_poly.type
_entity_poly.pdbx_seq_one_letter_code
_entity_poly.pdbx_strand_id
1 'polypeptide(L)'
;MLIVDVRRTDYEGGAIRGSLNIPAQGFWWNRGTQEEFLSFYDPSAANNATHLCYLGMLYELCYKADIEWVVFTCGSSNGRGPRCASWFLEHVRNTAEDEDMQVMVLEGGVKGWVKAGPQFTQFMDGFKPEFWEQLFSEEEKSKEGKADTAAARTGDDTVGSAVVTSSSVT
;
A
#
# COMPACT_ATOMS: atom_id res chain seq x y z
N MET A 1 -3.00 19.67 -1.34
CA MET A 1 -2.51 18.28 -1.16
C MET A 1 -3.50 17.50 -0.31
N LEU A 2 -3.82 16.27 -0.68
CA LEU A 2 -4.66 15.33 0.07
C LEU A 2 -3.86 14.07 0.42
N ILE A 3 -3.96 13.62 1.68
CA ILE A 3 -3.45 12.30 2.09
C ILE A 3 -4.61 11.32 2.11
N VAL A 4 -4.47 10.20 1.41
CA VAL A 4 -5.46 9.11 1.37
C VAL A 4 -4.92 7.94 2.18
N ASP A 5 -5.54 7.66 3.33
CA ASP A 5 -5.20 6.51 4.16
C ASP A 5 -6.05 5.31 3.76
N VAL A 6 -5.39 4.25 3.26
CA VAL A 6 -6.07 3.04 2.76
C VAL A 6 -6.07 1.87 3.75
N ARG A 7 -5.82 2.15 5.04
CA ARG A 7 -5.94 1.17 6.13
C ARG A 7 -7.42 0.82 6.40
N ARG A 8 -7.65 -0.29 7.09
CA ARG A 8 -9.00 -0.78 7.44
C ARG A 8 -9.07 -1.08 8.93
N THR A 9 -8.92 -2.35 9.29
CA THR A 9 -8.88 -2.81 10.69
C THR A 9 -7.60 -2.36 11.40
N ASP A 10 -6.58 -1.98 10.64
CA ASP A 10 -5.31 -1.44 11.12
C ASP A 10 -5.28 0.11 11.16
N TYR A 11 -6.46 0.75 11.16
CA TYR A 11 -6.60 2.21 11.29
C TYR A 11 -6.54 2.69 12.76
N GLU A 12 -6.30 1.78 13.70
CA GLU A 12 -6.08 2.10 15.10
C GLU A 12 -4.74 2.83 15.32
N GLY A 13 -4.61 3.49 16.48
CA GLY A 13 -3.42 4.29 16.83
C GLY A 13 -3.43 5.74 16.35
N GLY A 14 -4.48 6.15 15.62
CA GLY A 14 -4.65 7.49 15.08
C GLY A 14 -4.37 7.58 13.59
N ALA A 15 -4.66 8.75 13.02
CA ALA A 15 -4.52 9.04 11.61
C ALA A 15 -3.80 10.37 11.39
N ILE A 16 -3.15 10.53 10.24
CA ILE A 16 -2.52 11.80 9.89
C ILE A 16 -3.63 12.86 9.77
N ARG A 17 -3.44 14.00 10.41
CA ARG A 17 -4.42 15.10 10.42
C ARG A 17 -4.74 15.54 8.99
N GLY A 18 -6.02 15.65 8.70
CA GLY A 18 -6.50 16.01 7.36
C GLY A 18 -6.40 14.89 6.32
N SER A 19 -6.02 13.67 6.71
CA SER A 19 -6.11 12.51 5.82
C SER A 19 -7.55 12.03 5.65
N LEU A 20 -7.89 11.60 4.43
CA LEU A 20 -9.15 10.96 4.10
C LEU A 20 -8.98 9.43 4.15
N ASN A 21 -9.76 8.75 5.00
CA ASN A 21 -9.74 7.30 5.07
C ASN A 21 -10.63 6.68 3.99
N ILE A 22 -10.00 5.99 3.03
CA ILE A 22 -10.68 5.17 2.02
C ILE A 22 -10.05 3.78 2.02
N PRO A 23 -10.63 2.78 2.70
CA PRO A 23 -10.05 1.45 2.81
C PRO A 23 -9.77 0.83 1.43
N ALA A 24 -8.60 0.18 1.29
CA ALA A 24 -8.13 -0.36 0.01
C ALA A 24 -9.16 -1.23 -0.74
N GLN A 25 -10.05 -1.92 -0.03
CA GLN A 25 -11.11 -2.74 -0.60
C GLN A 25 -12.08 -1.95 -1.50
N GLY A 26 -12.32 -0.66 -1.22
CA GLY A 26 -13.13 0.21 -2.07
C GLY A 26 -12.53 0.40 -3.46
N PHE A 27 -11.21 0.27 -3.60
CA PHE A 27 -10.52 0.33 -4.88
C PHE A 27 -10.52 -1.03 -5.62
N TRP A 28 -10.57 -2.15 -4.91
CA TRP A 28 -10.43 -3.50 -5.50
C TRP A 28 -11.64 -3.90 -6.33
N TRP A 29 -12.83 -3.58 -5.82
CA TRP A 29 -14.10 -3.95 -6.45
C TRP A 29 -14.30 -3.28 -7.80
N ASN A 30 -13.63 -2.14 -8.04
CA ASN A 30 -13.77 -1.34 -9.25
C ASN A 30 -12.84 -1.76 -10.41
N ARG A 31 -11.95 -2.77 -10.23
CA ARG A 31 -11.14 -3.32 -11.33
C ARG A 31 -11.70 -4.61 -11.93
N GLY A 32 -12.30 -5.47 -11.10
CA GLY A 32 -12.81 -6.78 -11.55
C GLY A 32 -13.97 -6.71 -12.54
N THR A 33 -14.62 -5.56 -12.66
CA THR A 33 -15.72 -5.35 -13.61
C THR A 33 -15.29 -4.62 -14.89
N GLN A 34 -14.11 -3.98 -14.98
CA GLN A 34 -13.82 -3.17 -16.16
C GLN A 34 -13.50 -3.99 -17.42
N GLU A 35 -12.73 -5.08 -17.31
CA GLU A 35 -12.39 -5.86 -18.52
C GLU A 35 -13.59 -6.56 -19.17
N GLU A 36 -14.53 -7.10 -18.37
CA GLU A 36 -15.76 -7.70 -18.92
C GLU A 36 -16.78 -6.65 -19.36
N PHE A 37 -16.91 -5.53 -18.62
CA PHE A 37 -17.88 -4.48 -18.93
C PHE A 37 -17.49 -3.66 -20.16
N LEU A 38 -16.19 -3.37 -20.37
CA LEU A 38 -15.70 -2.65 -21.57
C LEU A 38 -15.99 -3.39 -22.89
N SER A 39 -16.25 -4.70 -22.86
CA SER A 39 -16.64 -5.46 -24.06
C SER A 39 -18.11 -5.30 -24.46
N PHE A 40 -18.96 -4.84 -23.54
CA PHE A 40 -20.42 -4.69 -23.72
C PHE A 40 -20.90 -3.24 -23.61
N TYR A 41 -20.02 -2.31 -23.23
CA TYR A 41 -20.39 -0.95 -22.86
C TYR A 41 -20.35 0.00 -24.06
N ASP A 42 -21.50 0.60 -24.35
CA ASP A 42 -21.65 1.66 -25.34
C ASP A 42 -20.82 2.90 -24.93
N PRO A 43 -19.87 3.36 -25.77
CA PRO A 43 -19.07 4.57 -25.51
C PRO A 43 -19.90 5.83 -25.24
N SER A 44 -21.18 5.86 -25.66
CA SER A 44 -22.05 7.01 -25.43
C SER A 44 -22.54 7.18 -23.97
N ALA A 45 -22.40 6.13 -23.14
CA ALA A 45 -22.84 6.12 -21.74
C ALA A 45 -21.69 6.32 -20.72
N ALA A 46 -20.44 6.48 -21.15
CA ALA A 46 -19.27 6.60 -20.27
C ALA A 46 -19.30 7.83 -19.34
N ASN A 47 -20.15 8.80 -19.64
CA ASN A 47 -20.36 10.00 -18.84
C ASN A 47 -21.17 9.78 -17.55
N ASN A 48 -21.77 8.61 -17.30
CA ASN A 48 -22.56 8.37 -16.07
C ASN A 48 -22.09 7.23 -15.15
N ALA A 49 -21.32 6.23 -15.64
CA ALA A 49 -20.84 5.11 -14.81
C ALA A 49 -19.48 5.40 -14.12
N THR A 50 -18.67 6.26 -14.72
CA THR A 50 -17.36 6.70 -14.16
C THR A 50 -17.54 7.45 -12.84
N HIS A 51 -18.73 8.02 -12.61
CA HIS A 51 -19.09 8.77 -11.42
C HIS A 51 -19.35 7.91 -10.16
N LEU A 52 -19.35 6.57 -10.29
CA LEU A 52 -19.69 5.65 -9.20
C LEU A 52 -18.51 4.76 -8.73
N CYS A 53 -17.33 4.86 -9.34
CA CYS A 53 -16.14 4.19 -8.82
C CYS A 53 -15.42 5.08 -7.78
N TYR A 54 -14.83 4.47 -6.74
CA TYR A 54 -14.09 5.22 -5.71
C TYR A 54 -12.92 6.03 -6.29
N LEU A 55 -12.38 5.60 -7.45
CA LEU A 55 -11.34 6.32 -8.19
C LEU A 55 -11.87 7.63 -8.79
N GLY A 56 -13.03 7.58 -9.47
CA GLY A 56 -13.68 8.76 -10.07
C GLY A 56 -14.18 9.72 -9.01
N MET A 57 -14.78 9.22 -7.92
CA MET A 57 -15.18 10.07 -6.80
C MET A 57 -14.00 10.78 -6.15
N LEU A 58 -12.87 10.09 -5.97
CA LEU A 58 -11.66 10.67 -5.41
C LEU A 58 -11.06 11.71 -6.37
N TYR A 59 -11.03 11.43 -7.67
CA TYR A 59 -10.55 12.37 -8.67
C TYR A 59 -11.40 13.64 -8.70
N GLU A 60 -12.73 13.50 -8.81
CA GLU A 60 -13.68 14.62 -8.80
C GLU A 60 -13.54 15.49 -7.55
N LEU A 61 -13.33 14.87 -6.39
CA LEU A 61 -13.07 15.58 -5.14
C LEU A 61 -11.77 16.39 -5.25
N CYS A 62 -10.68 15.78 -5.69
CA CYS A 62 -9.39 16.46 -5.82
C CYS A 62 -9.45 17.59 -6.84
N TYR A 63 -10.03 17.34 -8.01
CA TYR A 63 -10.18 18.31 -9.09
C TYR A 63 -11.00 19.52 -8.65
N LYS A 64 -12.19 19.31 -8.07
CA LYS A 64 -13.05 20.41 -7.60
C LYS A 64 -12.47 21.16 -6.41
N ALA A 65 -11.60 20.54 -5.63
CA ALA A 65 -10.92 21.15 -4.49
C ALA A 65 -9.58 21.79 -4.87
N ASP A 66 -9.22 21.85 -6.16
CA ASP A 66 -7.95 22.38 -6.65
C ASP A 66 -6.73 21.70 -5.98
N ILE A 67 -6.83 20.38 -5.82
CA ILE A 67 -5.79 19.55 -5.20
C ILE A 67 -4.94 18.91 -6.28
N GLU A 68 -3.73 19.43 -6.43
CA GLU A 68 -2.74 18.92 -7.38
C GLU A 68 -2.01 17.66 -6.87
N TRP A 69 -1.89 17.49 -5.55
CA TRP A 69 -1.06 16.43 -4.95
C TRP A 69 -1.88 15.45 -4.12
N VAL A 70 -1.89 14.18 -4.51
CA VAL A 70 -2.59 13.09 -3.83
C VAL A 70 -1.58 12.06 -3.33
N VAL A 71 -1.52 11.86 -2.01
CA VAL A 71 -0.53 10.99 -1.36
C VAL A 71 -1.22 9.81 -0.70
N PHE A 72 -0.92 8.60 -1.17
CA PHE A 72 -1.46 7.38 -0.58
C PHE A 72 -0.58 6.87 0.56
N THR A 73 -1.20 6.43 1.65
CA THR A 73 -0.52 5.79 2.77
C THR A 73 -1.26 4.53 3.22
N CYS A 74 -0.53 3.55 3.73
CA CYS A 74 -1.13 2.47 4.51
C CYS A 74 -0.27 2.21 5.77
N GLY A 75 -0.39 1.02 6.38
CA GLY A 75 0.43 0.66 7.55
C GLY A 75 1.93 0.89 7.32
N SER A 76 2.51 0.25 6.31
CA SER A 76 3.93 0.35 5.95
C SER A 76 4.18 0.81 4.51
N SER A 77 3.13 1.04 3.74
CA SER A 77 3.19 1.32 2.29
C SER A 77 3.92 0.25 1.44
N ASN A 78 4.05 -0.99 1.91
CA ASN A 78 4.67 -2.09 1.13
C ASN A 78 3.67 -2.94 0.33
N GLY A 79 2.40 -2.53 0.24
CA GLY A 79 1.38 -3.36 -0.40
C GLY A 79 0.15 -2.60 -0.85
N ARG A 80 -0.74 -2.23 0.08
CA ARG A 80 -2.01 -1.54 -0.25
C ARG A 80 -1.77 -0.13 -0.80
N GLY A 81 -0.88 0.65 -0.18
CA GLY A 81 -0.58 2.03 -0.59
C GLY A 81 -0.15 2.14 -2.05
N PRO A 82 0.94 1.48 -2.47
CA PRO A 82 1.40 1.49 -3.87
C PRO A 82 0.37 0.97 -4.86
N ARG A 83 -0.38 -0.08 -4.51
CA ARG A 83 -1.44 -0.61 -5.38
C ARG A 83 -2.55 0.40 -5.61
N CYS A 84 -3.06 1.03 -4.55
CA CYS A 84 -4.11 2.03 -4.67
C CYS A 84 -3.63 3.28 -5.42
N ALA A 85 -2.40 3.74 -5.16
CA ALA A 85 -1.78 4.83 -5.89
C ALA A 85 -1.64 4.52 -7.38
N SER A 86 -1.20 3.30 -7.73
CA SER A 86 -1.08 2.88 -9.13
C SER A 86 -2.44 2.85 -9.85
N TRP A 87 -3.49 2.37 -9.18
CA TRP A 87 -4.84 2.38 -9.75
C TRP A 87 -5.40 3.78 -9.92
N PHE A 88 -5.14 4.66 -8.96
CA PHE A 88 -5.54 6.05 -9.06
C PHE A 88 -4.78 6.77 -10.16
N LEU A 89 -3.47 6.57 -10.26
CA LEU A 89 -2.68 7.14 -11.35
C LEU A 89 -3.16 6.67 -12.73
N GLU A 90 -3.49 5.38 -12.87
CA GLU A 90 -4.06 4.84 -14.11
C GLU A 90 -5.39 5.53 -14.46
N HIS A 91 -6.26 5.74 -13.48
CA HIS A 91 -7.51 6.47 -13.68
C HIS A 91 -7.28 7.92 -14.09
N VAL A 92 -6.39 8.63 -13.38
CA VAL A 92 -6.06 10.04 -13.67
C VAL A 92 -5.51 10.18 -15.09
N ARG A 93 -4.60 9.30 -15.52
CA ARG A 93 -3.94 9.39 -16.83
C ARG A 93 -4.77 8.83 -17.99
N ASN A 94 -5.47 7.71 -17.80
CA ASN A 94 -6.15 7.00 -18.89
C ASN A 94 -7.65 7.27 -18.95
N THR A 95 -8.28 7.71 -17.86
CA THR A 95 -9.72 8.00 -17.82
C THR A 95 -9.99 9.50 -17.76
N ALA A 96 -9.31 10.22 -16.88
CA ALA A 96 -9.49 11.65 -16.74
C ALA A 96 -8.62 12.49 -17.68
N GLU A 97 -7.60 11.86 -18.31
CA GLU A 97 -6.65 12.50 -19.21
C GLU A 97 -5.96 13.74 -18.58
N ASP A 98 -5.78 13.72 -17.26
CA ASP A 98 -5.11 14.78 -16.49
C ASP A 98 -3.63 14.44 -16.39
N GLU A 99 -2.74 15.32 -16.86
CA GLU A 99 -1.28 15.15 -16.76
C GLU A 99 -0.65 15.86 -15.55
N ASP A 100 -1.36 16.81 -14.96
CA ASP A 100 -0.89 17.74 -13.93
C ASP A 100 -1.02 17.17 -12.53
N MET A 101 -2.07 16.37 -12.26
CA MET A 101 -2.29 15.78 -10.94
C MET A 101 -1.18 14.78 -10.59
N GLN A 102 -0.55 15.01 -9.44
CA GLN A 102 0.58 14.26 -8.90
C GLN A 102 0.10 13.19 -7.93
N VAL A 103 0.41 11.93 -8.23
CA VAL A 103 0.04 10.78 -7.38
C VAL A 103 1.30 10.19 -6.75
N MET A 104 1.34 10.14 -5.43
CA MET A 104 2.50 9.71 -4.66
C MET A 104 2.14 8.67 -3.59
N VAL A 105 3.15 8.01 -3.06
CA VAL A 105 3.03 7.09 -1.92
C VAL A 105 3.90 7.58 -0.78
N LEU A 106 3.34 7.65 0.42
CA LEU A 106 4.11 7.96 1.63
C LEU A 106 5.01 6.77 1.98
N GLU A 107 6.31 6.95 1.83
CA GLU A 107 7.31 5.94 2.16
C GLU A 107 7.24 5.54 3.64
N GLY A 108 7.34 4.24 3.92
CA GLY A 108 7.19 3.70 5.27
C GLY A 108 5.77 3.75 5.84
N GLY A 109 4.82 4.37 5.14
CA GLY A 109 3.43 4.53 5.56
C GLY A 109 3.28 5.27 6.89
N VAL A 110 2.15 5.06 7.55
CA VAL A 110 1.90 5.66 8.88
C VAL A 110 2.90 5.16 9.93
N LYS A 111 3.41 3.92 9.80
CA LYS A 111 4.46 3.41 10.71
C LYS A 111 5.74 4.21 10.58
N GLY A 112 6.14 4.54 9.35
CA GLY A 112 7.28 5.43 9.08
C GLY A 112 7.06 6.82 9.65
N TRP A 113 5.85 7.38 9.46
CA TRP A 113 5.45 8.67 10.03
C TRP A 113 5.60 8.71 11.56
N VAL A 114 5.12 7.67 12.25
CA VAL A 114 5.22 7.59 13.72
C VAL A 114 6.67 7.41 14.16
N LYS A 115 7.43 6.55 13.48
CA LYS A 115 8.86 6.31 13.78
C LYS A 115 9.74 7.54 13.56
N ALA A 116 9.33 8.45 12.69
CA ALA A 116 10.07 9.67 12.43
C ALA A 116 10.09 10.62 13.64
N GLY A 117 9.16 10.47 14.59
CA GLY A 117 9.23 11.08 15.92
C GLY A 117 8.16 12.13 16.22
N PRO A 118 8.26 12.83 17.36
CA PRO A 118 7.26 13.78 17.88
C PRO A 118 6.88 14.90 16.91
N GLN A 119 7.83 15.31 16.06
CA GLN A 119 7.62 16.34 15.06
C GLN A 119 6.60 15.93 13.99
N PHE A 120 6.35 14.63 13.81
CA PHE A 120 5.33 14.08 12.92
C PHE A 120 4.08 13.64 13.68
N THR A 121 4.21 13.01 14.85
CA THR A 121 3.06 12.51 15.62
C THR A 121 2.18 13.63 16.19
N GLN A 122 2.72 14.85 16.39
CA GLN A 122 1.91 16.04 16.73
C GLN A 122 0.84 16.38 15.67
N PHE A 123 1.05 15.93 14.42
CA PHE A 123 0.12 16.09 13.31
C PHE A 123 -0.76 14.85 13.11
N MET A 124 -0.92 14.00 14.12
CA MET A 124 -1.87 12.91 14.09
C MET A 124 -3.08 13.21 14.97
N ASP A 125 -4.26 12.91 14.45
CA ASP A 125 -5.51 12.98 15.19
C ASP A 125 -5.76 11.62 15.86
N GLY A 126 -6.08 11.65 17.16
CA GLY A 126 -6.31 10.44 17.95
C GLY A 126 -5.07 9.58 18.17
N PHE A 127 -3.88 10.19 18.17
CA PHE A 127 -2.61 9.48 18.41
C PHE A 127 -2.60 8.78 19.77
N LYS A 128 -2.32 7.47 19.77
CA LYS A 128 -2.21 6.65 20.98
C LYS A 128 -0.77 6.10 21.10
N PRO A 129 0.12 6.72 21.89
CA PRO A 129 1.53 6.32 21.95
C PRO A 129 1.71 4.86 22.38
N GLU A 130 0.98 4.43 23.42
CA GLU A 130 1.04 3.07 23.96
C GLU A 130 0.74 1.99 22.92
N PHE A 131 -0.23 2.25 22.03
CA PHE A 131 -0.57 1.33 20.93
C PHE A 131 0.62 1.12 19.99
N TRP A 132 1.32 2.20 19.63
CA TRP A 132 2.47 2.13 18.71
C TRP A 132 3.69 1.50 19.36
N GLU A 133 3.95 1.78 20.64
CA GLU A 133 5.02 1.13 21.41
C GLU A 133 4.82 -0.38 21.46
N GLN A 134 3.59 -0.83 21.75
CA GLN A 134 3.25 -2.25 21.76
C GLN A 134 3.40 -2.87 20.36
N LEU A 135 2.85 -2.22 19.33
CA LEU A 135 2.93 -2.70 17.95
C LEU A 135 4.38 -2.89 17.49
N PHE A 136 5.26 -1.92 17.74
CA PHE A 136 6.67 -2.02 17.33
C PHE A 136 7.42 -3.09 18.13
N SER A 137 7.15 -3.22 19.42
CA SER A 137 7.73 -4.27 20.26
C SER A 137 7.34 -5.68 19.78
N GLU A 138 6.07 -5.86 19.36
CA GLU A 138 5.59 -7.13 18.79
C GLU A 138 6.22 -7.43 17.43
N GLU A 139 6.40 -6.41 16.59
CA GLU A 139 7.07 -6.55 15.29
C GLU A 139 8.56 -6.91 15.43
N GLU A 140 9.27 -6.34 16.40
CA GLU A 140 10.67 -6.64 16.68
C GLU A 140 10.85 -8.10 17.13
N LYS A 141 10.05 -8.55 18.12
CA LYS A 141 10.02 -9.95 18.56
C LYS A 141 9.71 -10.92 17.41
N SER A 142 8.80 -10.53 16.52
CA SER A 142 8.44 -11.33 15.35
C SER A 142 9.56 -11.45 14.31
N LYS A 143 10.44 -10.45 14.23
CA LYS A 143 11.62 -10.47 13.34
C LYS A 143 12.75 -11.31 13.93
N GLU A 144 13.02 -11.19 15.23
CA GLU A 144 14.03 -11.99 15.93
C GLU A 144 13.71 -13.49 15.83
N GLY A 145 12.48 -13.89 16.16
CA GLY A 145 12.09 -15.31 16.07
C GLY A 145 12.18 -15.89 14.65
N LYS A 146 11.98 -15.07 13.60
CA LYS A 146 12.18 -15.49 12.20
C LYS A 146 13.65 -15.61 11.83
N ALA A 147 14.52 -14.74 12.35
CA ALA A 147 15.96 -14.83 12.15
C ALA A 147 16.55 -16.08 12.83
N ASP A 148 16.12 -16.37 14.06
CA ASP A 148 16.54 -17.55 14.81
C ASP A 148 16.08 -18.85 14.14
N THR A 149 14.82 -18.89 13.65
CA THR A 149 14.28 -20.06 12.92
C THR A 149 14.95 -20.25 11.55
N ALA A 150 15.35 -19.18 10.87
CA ALA A 150 16.07 -19.26 9.61
C ALA A 150 17.51 -19.76 9.82
N ALA A 151 18.20 -19.31 10.87
CA ALA A 151 19.54 -19.77 11.23
C ALA A 151 19.56 -21.27 11.60
N ALA A 152 18.51 -21.78 12.25
CA ALA A 152 18.39 -23.19 12.61
C ALA A 152 18.23 -24.12 11.38
N ARG A 153 17.72 -23.62 10.24
CA ARG A 153 17.53 -24.43 9.01
C ARG A 153 18.78 -24.54 8.14
N THR A 154 19.79 -23.70 8.36
CA THR A 154 21.07 -23.72 7.61
C THR A 154 22.16 -24.58 8.26
N GLY A 155 21.84 -25.31 9.35
CA GLY A 155 22.81 -26.10 10.13
C GLY A 155 22.84 -27.60 9.87
N ASP A 156 22.08 -28.12 8.90
CA ASP A 156 21.95 -29.58 8.65
C ASP A 156 22.22 -29.92 7.17
N ASP A 157 23.45 -29.70 6.70
CA ASP A 157 23.95 -30.18 5.39
C ASP A 157 25.47 -30.44 5.46
N THR A 158 25.93 -31.23 6.44
CA THR A 158 27.28 -31.81 6.42
C THR A 158 27.32 -33.18 7.06
N VAL A 159 26.88 -34.23 6.35
CA VAL A 159 27.43 -35.59 6.46
C VAL A 159 27.25 -36.30 5.12
N GLY A 160 28.34 -36.77 4.51
CA GLY A 160 28.23 -37.80 3.47
C GLY A 160 29.32 -37.90 2.41
N SER A 161 30.57 -38.09 2.85
CA SER A 161 31.58 -38.98 2.24
C SER A 161 32.04 -38.74 0.79
N ALA A 162 33.33 -38.38 0.69
CA ALA A 162 34.18 -38.63 -0.46
C ALA A 162 34.22 -40.13 -0.84
N VAL A 163 34.15 -40.43 -2.15
CA VAL A 163 34.72 -41.65 -2.74
C VAL A 163 35.49 -41.24 -3.99
N VAL A 164 36.80 -41.37 -3.90
CA VAL A 164 37.75 -41.35 -5.02
C VAL A 164 37.66 -42.70 -5.71
N THR A 165 37.41 -42.74 -7.02
CA THR A 165 37.91 -43.81 -7.88
C THR A 165 38.31 -43.27 -9.24
N SER A 166 39.61 -43.24 -9.47
CA SER A 166 40.26 -43.25 -10.78
C SER A 166 39.87 -44.49 -11.59
N SER A 167 39.70 -44.37 -12.91
CA SER A 167 40.16 -45.38 -13.89
C SER A 167 40.08 -44.84 -15.31
N SER A 168 41.14 -45.13 -16.05
CA SER A 168 41.48 -44.71 -17.41
C SER A 168 40.91 -45.65 -18.48
N VAL A 169 40.91 -45.18 -19.75
CA VAL A 169 40.83 -45.95 -21.02
C VAL A 169 39.43 -46.53 -21.33
N THR A 170 38.84 -46.45 -22.52
CA THR A 170 39.31 -46.34 -23.93
C THR A 170 38.71 -45.17 -24.69
#